data_AF-A0A3B0VAQ3-F1
#
_entry.id   AF-A0A3B0VAQ3-F1
#
_cell.length_a   1.000
_cell.length_b   1.000
_cell.length_c   1.000
_cell.angle_alpha   90.00
_cell.angle_beta   90.00
_cell.angle_gamma   90.00
#
_symmetry.space_group_name_H-M   'P 1'
#
loop_
_entity.id
_entity.type
_entity.pdbx_description
1 polymer ?
#
loop_
_entity_poly.entity_id
_entity_poly.type
_entity_poly.pdbx_seq_one_letter_code
_entity_poly.pdbx_strand_id
1 'polypeptide(L)'
;KEVITHTDSISVPGWTGAGYIIFDPVTGDGAYKIAGGANGGFLKILDENLNKLLLWVESLSGSILSQYGGLFSQALAGLKGLYDQITTFIKLLKECPLATAIAGIVSFSLIVAGFVTASIAAFALNPIYGLIVASGGSVLASTVAGSFISSCRMRN
;
A
#
# COMPACT_ATOMS: atom_id res chain seq x y z
N LYS A 1 35.75 -5.44 -11.97
CA LYS A 1 34.42 -5.96 -11.56
C LYS A 1 34.48 -7.47 -11.57
N GLU A 2 34.15 -8.08 -10.44
CA GLU A 2 34.17 -9.52 -10.21
C GLU A 2 32.73 -10.03 -10.12
N VAL A 3 32.49 -11.24 -10.62
CA VAL A 3 31.17 -11.88 -10.55
C VAL A 3 31.28 -13.10 -9.66
N ILE A 4 30.57 -13.07 -8.52
CA ILE A 4 30.51 -14.18 -7.57
C ILE A 4 29.14 -14.83 -7.74
N THR A 5 29.12 -16.11 -8.12
CA THR A 5 27.89 -16.88 -8.30
C THR A 5 27.95 -18.16 -7.47
N HIS A 6 26.78 -18.67 -7.08
CA HIS A 6 26.70 -20.02 -6.52
C HIS A 6 27.01 -21.06 -7.60
N THR A 7 27.65 -22.17 -7.20
CA THR A 7 27.97 -23.31 -8.09
C THR A 7 26.71 -24.06 -8.52
N ASP A 8 25.73 -24.16 -7.63
CA ASP A 8 24.46 -24.84 -7.87
C ASP A 8 23.27 -23.89 -7.62
N SER A 9 22.13 -24.22 -8.23
CA SER A 9 20.87 -23.51 -8.00
C SER A 9 20.35 -23.77 -6.58
N ILE A 10 19.79 -22.73 -5.97
CA ILE A 10 19.17 -22.80 -4.64
C ILE A 10 17.68 -23.07 -4.85
N SER A 11 17.19 -24.12 -4.19
CA SER A 11 15.76 -24.45 -4.16
C SER A 11 15.22 -24.23 -2.75
N VAL A 12 14.26 -23.32 -2.62
CA VAL A 12 13.41 -23.18 -1.43
C VAL A 12 11.97 -23.50 -1.81
N PRO A 13 11.10 -23.95 -0.88
CA PRO A 13 9.71 -24.23 -1.21
C PRO A 13 9.05 -23.07 -1.96
N GLY A 14 8.61 -23.31 -3.20
CA GLY A 14 7.97 -22.31 -4.06
C GLY A 14 8.89 -21.45 -4.94
N TRP A 15 10.22 -21.56 -4.84
CA TRP A 15 11.14 -20.83 -5.72
C TRP A 15 12.46 -21.60 -5.95
N THR A 16 12.88 -21.69 -7.21
CA THR A 16 14.20 -22.25 -7.57
C THR A 16 14.91 -21.26 -8.48
N GLY A 17 16.13 -20.88 -8.13
CA GLY A 17 16.90 -19.92 -8.91
C GLY A 17 18.36 -19.86 -8.48
N ALA A 18 19.11 -18.96 -9.11
CA ALA A 18 20.52 -18.73 -8.83
C ALA A 18 20.78 -17.22 -8.70
N GLY A 19 21.48 -16.80 -7.66
CA GLY A 19 21.88 -15.41 -7.47
C GLY A 19 23.34 -15.21 -7.86
N TYR A 20 23.68 -14.02 -8.37
CA TYR A 20 25.06 -13.58 -8.57
C TYR A 20 25.28 -12.16 -8.07
N ILE A 21 26.47 -11.91 -7.51
CA ILE A 21 26.94 -10.60 -7.06
C ILE A 21 27.89 -10.05 -8.12
N ILE A 22 27.67 -8.82 -8.58
CA ILE A 22 28.66 -8.04 -9.32
C ILE A 22 29.34 -7.11 -8.32
N PHE A 23 30.63 -7.32 -8.06
CA PHE A 23 31.41 -6.55 -7.10
C PHE A 23 32.47 -5.70 -7.80
N ASP A 24 32.65 -4.46 -7.38
CA ASP A 24 33.74 -3.58 -7.79
C ASP A 24 34.76 -3.42 -6.65
N PRO A 25 35.93 -4.07 -6.73
CA PRO A 25 36.92 -4.04 -5.65
C PRO A 25 37.59 -2.67 -5.48
N VAL A 26 37.46 -1.76 -6.44
CA VAL A 26 38.08 -0.42 -6.37
C VAL A 26 37.22 0.54 -5.55
N THR A 27 35.90 0.47 -5.70
CA THR A 27 34.96 1.35 -5.00
C THR A 27 34.26 0.68 -3.81
N GLY A 28 34.30 -0.66 -3.73
CA GLY A 28 33.57 -1.44 -2.74
C GLY A 28 32.09 -1.65 -3.09
N ASP A 29 31.65 -1.23 -4.28
CA ASP A 29 30.25 -1.33 -4.69
C ASP A 29 29.87 -2.77 -5.08
N GLY A 30 28.69 -3.20 -4.68
CA GLY A 30 28.15 -4.53 -5.00
C GLY A 30 26.70 -4.46 -5.46
N ALA A 31 26.37 -5.22 -6.51
CA ALA A 31 24.99 -5.43 -6.96
C ALA A 31 24.64 -6.92 -6.90
N TYR A 32 23.59 -7.27 -6.16
CA TYR A 32 23.08 -8.64 -6.09
C TYR A 32 21.91 -8.81 -7.07
N LYS A 33 21.96 -9.86 -7.90
CA LYS A 33 20.90 -10.19 -8.85
C LYS A 33 20.48 -11.65 -8.70
N ILE A 34 19.18 -11.86 -8.55
CA ILE A 34 18.57 -13.18 -8.38
C ILE A 34 17.91 -13.61 -9.70
N ALA A 35 18.20 -14.81 -10.19
CA ALA A 35 17.56 -15.40 -11.36
C ALA A 35 16.16 -15.92 -10.99
N GLY A 36 15.19 -15.72 -11.88
CA GLY A 36 13.77 -15.95 -11.57
C GLY A 36 13.05 -14.67 -11.18
N GLY A 37 13.44 -13.54 -11.77
CA GLY A 37 12.84 -12.23 -11.58
C GLY A 37 11.32 -12.30 -11.54
N ALA A 38 10.76 -12.31 -10.33
CA ALA A 38 9.46 -11.71 -10.12
C ALA A 38 9.66 -10.24 -10.50
N ASN A 39 9.28 -9.90 -11.73
CA ASN A 39 9.11 -8.52 -12.10
C ASN A 39 8.20 -7.91 -11.02
N GLY A 40 8.72 -7.02 -10.18
CA GLY A 40 7.94 -6.21 -9.24
C GLY A 40 7.06 -5.18 -9.97
N GLY A 41 6.52 -5.55 -11.12
CA GLY A 41 5.94 -4.70 -12.14
C GLY A 41 4.70 -5.31 -12.77
N PHE A 42 3.95 -6.14 -12.03
CA PHE A 42 2.56 -6.47 -12.38
C PHE A 42 1.60 -5.26 -12.22
N LEU A 43 2.15 -4.06 -12.03
CA LEU A 43 1.44 -2.79 -12.10
C LEU A 43 1.47 -2.16 -13.51
N LYS A 44 2.28 -2.67 -14.46
CA LYS A 44 2.58 -1.93 -15.69
C LYS A 44 1.44 -1.79 -16.71
N ILE A 45 0.37 -2.59 -16.59
CA ILE A 45 -0.76 -2.54 -17.55
C ILE A 45 -1.92 -1.65 -17.04
N LEU A 46 -1.96 -1.35 -15.74
CA LEU A 46 -2.95 -0.44 -15.15
C LEU A 46 -2.36 0.95 -14.78
N ASP A 47 -1.03 1.07 -14.70
CA ASP A 47 -0.33 2.24 -14.16
C ASP A 47 -0.17 3.42 -15.12
N GLU A 48 0.08 3.24 -16.41
CA GLU A 48 0.67 4.34 -17.19
C GLU A 48 -0.28 5.51 -17.45
N ASN A 49 -1.59 5.27 -17.39
CA ASN A 49 -2.62 6.32 -17.55
C ASN A 49 -3.19 6.79 -16.20
N LEU A 50 -3.27 5.91 -15.20
CA LEU A 50 -3.82 6.25 -13.89
C LEU A 50 -2.78 6.93 -12.98
N ASN A 51 -1.50 6.54 -13.07
CA ASN A 51 -0.42 7.22 -12.34
C ASN A 51 -0.13 8.61 -12.91
N LYS A 52 -0.32 8.80 -14.22
CA LYS A 52 -0.25 10.15 -14.82
C LYS A 52 -1.39 11.05 -14.33
N LEU A 53 -2.59 10.50 -14.14
CA LEU A 53 -3.73 11.20 -13.55
C LEU A 53 -3.47 11.53 -12.07
N LEU A 54 -2.96 10.56 -11.31
CA LEU A 54 -2.62 10.72 -9.89
C LEU A 54 -1.52 11.77 -9.67
N LEU A 55 -0.45 11.75 -10.47
CA LEU A 55 0.63 12.75 -10.38
C LEU A 55 0.16 14.15 -10.77
N TRP A 56 -0.79 14.28 -11.72
CA TRP A 56 -1.43 15.54 -12.04
C TRP A 56 -2.30 16.08 -10.89
N VAL A 57 -3.03 15.18 -10.22
CA VAL A 57 -3.89 15.52 -9.05
C VAL A 57 -3.04 15.89 -7.83
N GLU A 58 -1.92 15.19 -7.61
CA GLU A 58 -0.96 15.53 -6.55
C GLU A 58 -0.28 16.89 -6.82
N SER A 59 0.01 17.22 -8.09
CA SER A 59 0.56 18.53 -8.48
C SER A 59 -0.43 19.70 -8.32
N LEU A 60 -1.74 19.45 -8.28
CA LEU A 60 -2.77 20.46 -8.03
C LEU A 60 -3.01 20.70 -6.54
N SER A 61 -2.52 19.81 -5.66
CA SER A 61 -2.73 19.87 -4.21
C SER A 61 -1.86 20.90 -3.48
N GLY A 62 -0.74 21.34 -4.07
CA GLY A 62 0.22 22.22 -3.40
C GLY A 62 -0.20 23.70 -3.29
N SER A 63 -0.87 24.25 -4.31
CA SER A 63 -1.01 25.71 -4.45
C SER A 63 -2.44 26.25 -4.48
N ILE A 64 -3.45 25.39 -4.56
CA ILE A 64 -4.89 25.77 -4.63
C ILE A 64 -5.64 25.54 -3.30
N LEU A 65 -5.08 24.74 -2.38
CA LEU A 65 -5.70 24.37 -1.10
C LEU A 65 -5.64 25.46 -0.02
N SER A 66 -4.76 26.46 -0.14
CA SER A 66 -4.55 27.44 0.94
C SER A 66 -5.55 28.60 1.00
N GLN A 67 -6.42 28.78 -0.01
CA GLN A 67 -7.31 29.96 -0.04
C GLN A 67 -8.80 29.69 -0.33
N TYR A 68 -9.18 28.57 -0.97
CA TYR A 68 -10.60 28.29 -1.28
C TYR A 68 -11.04 26.82 -1.08
N GLY A 69 -10.19 25.94 -0.54
CA GLY A 69 -10.28 24.49 -0.75
C GLY A 69 -11.10 23.64 0.25
N GLY A 70 -11.85 24.22 1.18
CA GLY A 70 -12.38 23.47 2.35
C GLY A 70 -13.27 22.26 2.03
N LEU A 71 -14.26 22.39 1.15
CA LEU A 71 -15.25 21.32 0.85
C LEU A 71 -14.86 20.45 -0.35
N PHE A 72 -14.24 21.05 -1.37
CA PHE A 72 -13.86 20.35 -2.60
C PHE A 72 -12.70 19.37 -2.36
N SER A 73 -11.75 19.74 -1.50
CA SER A 73 -10.65 18.84 -1.10
C SER A 73 -11.13 17.65 -0.26
N GLN A 74 -12.14 17.83 0.59
CA GLN A 74 -12.77 16.75 1.35
C GLN A 74 -13.50 15.76 0.45
N ALA A 75 -14.21 16.24 -0.56
CA ALA A 75 -14.87 15.39 -1.55
C ALA A 75 -13.86 14.51 -2.30
N LEU A 76 -12.71 15.07 -2.69
CA LEU A 76 -11.63 14.33 -3.35
C LEU A 76 -10.92 13.35 -2.40
N ALA A 77 -10.68 13.74 -1.15
CA ALA A 77 -10.11 12.86 -0.13
C ALA A 77 -11.05 11.68 0.19
N GLY A 78 -12.37 11.91 0.22
CA GLY A 78 -13.37 10.87 0.36
C GLY A 78 -13.33 9.85 -0.78
N LEU A 79 -13.17 10.32 -2.02
CA LEU A 79 -13.02 9.45 -3.20
C LEU A 79 -11.75 8.59 -3.11
N LYS A 80 -10.62 9.17 -2.67
CA LYS A 80 -9.38 8.41 -2.43
C LYS A 80 -9.55 7.36 -1.33
N GLY A 81 -10.27 7.68 -0.26
CA GLY A 81 -10.59 6.72 0.81
C GLY A 81 -11.35 5.50 0.30
N LEU A 82 -12.32 5.68 -0.60
CA LEU A 82 -13.06 4.58 -1.22
C LEU A 82 -12.14 3.70 -2.09
N TYR A 83 -11.24 4.32 -2.84
CA TYR A 83 -10.25 3.59 -3.64
C TYR A 83 -9.31 2.73 -2.78
N ASP A 84 -8.76 3.29 -1.71
CA ASP A 84 -7.86 2.58 -0.79
C ASP A 84 -8.60 1.44 -0.06
N GLN A 85 -9.87 1.64 0.28
CA GLN A 85 -10.74 0.61 0.86
C GLN A 85 -10.96 -0.57 -0.09
N ILE A 86 -11.29 -0.32 -1.36
CA ILE A 86 -11.51 -1.37 -2.37
C ILE A 86 -10.23 -2.18 -2.60
N THR A 87 -9.08 -1.52 -2.75
CA THR A 87 -7.81 -2.22 -3.00
C THR A 87 -7.39 -3.09 -1.82
N THR A 88 -7.66 -2.64 -0.59
CA THR A 88 -7.38 -3.41 0.64
C THR A 88 -8.23 -4.67 0.73
N PHE A 89 -9.52 -4.59 0.39
CA PHE A 89 -10.40 -5.76 0.34
C PHE A 89 -9.92 -6.81 -0.67
N ILE A 90 -9.49 -6.37 -1.85
CA ILE A 90 -8.97 -7.27 -2.88
C ILE A 90 -7.70 -7.98 -2.40
N LYS A 91 -6.79 -7.28 -1.70
CA LYS A 91 -5.56 -7.88 -1.15
C LYS A 91 -5.88 -8.95 -0.11
N LEU A 92 -6.82 -8.68 0.81
CA LEU A 92 -7.24 -9.65 1.82
C LEU A 92 -7.82 -10.92 1.19
N LEU A 93 -8.63 -10.81 0.14
CA LEU A 93 -9.21 -11.98 -0.53
C LEU A 93 -8.20 -12.81 -1.33
N LYS A 94 -7.13 -12.18 -1.84
CA LYS A 94 -6.11 -12.87 -2.65
C LYS A 94 -5.04 -13.55 -1.82
N GLU A 95 -4.63 -12.92 -0.71
CA GLU A 95 -3.49 -13.40 0.09
C GLU A 95 -3.90 -14.30 1.26
N CYS A 96 -5.17 -14.28 1.68
CA CYS A 96 -5.66 -15.02 2.84
C CYS A 96 -6.66 -16.14 2.50
N PRO A 97 -6.69 -17.24 3.28
CA PRO A 97 -7.80 -18.19 3.25
C PRO A 97 -9.11 -17.55 3.75
N LEU A 98 -10.26 -18.07 3.28
CA LEU A 98 -11.58 -17.48 3.47
C LEU A 98 -11.90 -17.11 4.94
N ALA A 99 -11.51 -17.95 5.90
CA ALA A 99 -11.78 -17.73 7.32
C ALA A 99 -11.05 -16.49 7.88
N THR A 100 -9.77 -16.30 7.55
CA THR A 100 -9.00 -15.13 8.02
C THR A 100 -9.30 -13.88 7.21
N ALA A 101 -9.65 -14.04 5.93
CA ALA A 101 -10.11 -12.94 5.09
C ALA A 101 -11.37 -12.29 5.68
N ILE A 102 -12.39 -13.07 6.05
CA ILE A 102 -13.62 -12.55 6.66
C ILE A 102 -13.32 -11.77 7.95
N ALA A 103 -12.47 -12.30 8.83
CA ALA A 103 -12.08 -11.62 10.06
C ALA A 103 -11.38 -10.27 9.79
N GLY A 104 -10.47 -10.22 8.80
CA GLY A 104 -9.80 -8.99 8.38
C GLY A 104 -10.76 -7.95 7.78
N ILE A 105 -11.71 -8.41 6.95
CA ILE A 105 -12.74 -7.57 6.31
C ILE A 105 -13.66 -6.93 7.35
N VAL A 106 -14.17 -7.73 8.29
CA VAL A 106 -15.07 -7.24 9.35
C VAL A 106 -14.35 -6.24 10.24
N SER A 107 -13.11 -6.56 10.66
CA SER A 107 -12.30 -5.68 11.50
C SER A 107 -12.04 -4.34 10.82
N PHE A 108 -11.60 -4.36 9.56
CA PHE A 108 -11.36 -3.15 8.77
C PHE A 108 -12.64 -2.30 8.62
N SER A 109 -13.77 -2.94 8.31
CA SER A 109 -15.05 -2.25 8.10
C SER A 109 -15.58 -1.58 9.36
N LEU A 110 -15.45 -2.23 10.52
CA LEU A 110 -15.86 -1.68 11.81
C LEU A 110 -15.00 -0.47 12.21
N ILE A 111 -13.68 -0.54 11.98
CA ILE A 111 -12.78 0.59 12.21
C ILE A 111 -13.19 1.77 11.32
N VAL A 112 -13.31 1.56 10.01
CA VAL A 112 -13.69 2.63 9.08
C VAL A 112 -15.05 3.24 9.47
N ALA A 113 -16.07 2.43 9.77
CA ALA A 113 -17.38 2.94 10.17
C ALA A 113 -17.33 3.75 11.48
N GLY A 114 -16.56 3.29 12.48
CA GLY A 114 -16.36 3.99 13.73
C GLY A 114 -15.68 5.34 13.55
N PHE A 115 -14.64 5.41 12.71
CA PHE A 115 -13.95 6.66 12.43
C PHE A 115 -14.74 7.60 11.53
N VAL A 116 -15.51 7.12 10.57
CA VAL A 116 -16.41 7.96 9.75
C VAL A 116 -17.45 8.64 10.63
N THR A 117 -18.12 7.89 11.50
CA THR A 117 -19.13 8.45 12.42
C THR A 117 -18.50 9.42 13.43
N ALA A 118 -17.32 9.09 13.98
CA ALA A 118 -16.57 10.01 14.85
C ALA A 118 -16.10 11.28 14.11
N SER A 119 -15.73 11.18 12.83
CA SER A 119 -15.30 12.32 12.02
C SER A 119 -16.45 13.27 11.74
N ILE A 120 -17.65 12.75 11.44
CA ILE A 120 -18.87 13.56 11.24
C ILE A 120 -19.23 14.30 12.54
N ALA A 121 -19.20 13.61 13.68
CA ALA A 121 -19.47 14.22 14.98
C ALA A 121 -18.42 15.29 15.35
N ALA A 122 -17.13 15.02 15.12
CA ALA A 122 -16.06 15.97 15.37
C ALA A 122 -16.13 17.20 14.44
N PHE A 123 -16.53 17.00 13.18
CA PHE A 123 -16.72 18.07 12.21
C PHE A 123 -17.84 19.05 12.62
N ALA A 124 -18.90 18.55 13.26
CA ALA A 124 -19.99 19.39 13.79
C ALA A 124 -19.53 20.34 14.91
N LEU A 125 -18.46 19.98 15.64
CA LEU A 125 -17.87 20.82 16.68
C LEU A 125 -16.82 21.77 16.11
N ASN A 126 -15.92 21.24 15.26
CA ASN A 126 -14.94 22.02 14.53
C ASN A 126 -14.46 21.22 13.30
N PRO A 127 -14.43 21.82 12.10
CA PRO A 127 -13.97 21.13 10.90
C PRO A 127 -12.55 20.57 11.01
N ILE A 128 -11.65 21.22 11.77
CA ILE A 128 -10.28 20.76 11.97
C ILE A 128 -10.25 19.44 12.77
N TYR A 129 -11.11 19.28 13.78
CA TYR A 129 -11.18 18.03 14.56
C TYR A 129 -11.68 16.87 13.71
N GLY A 130 -12.64 17.11 12.82
CA GLY A 130 -13.10 16.10 11.86
C GLY A 130 -11.96 15.56 10.99
N LEU A 131 -11.08 16.44 10.51
CA LEU A 131 -9.92 16.04 9.69
C LEU A 131 -8.87 15.24 10.47
N ILE A 132 -8.59 15.62 11.72
CA ILE A 132 -7.65 14.90 12.59
C ILE A 132 -8.17 13.49 12.88
N VAL A 133 -9.46 13.35 13.21
CA VAL A 133 -10.08 12.05 13.48
C VAL A 133 -10.08 11.16 12.23
N ALA A 134 -10.41 11.72 11.06
CA ALA A 134 -10.43 10.98 9.80
C ALA A 134 -9.05 10.43 9.42
N SER A 135 -8.00 11.24 9.57
CA SER A 135 -6.61 10.83 9.27
C SER A 135 -6.06 9.80 10.26
N GLY A 136 -6.43 9.88 11.55
CA GLY A 136 -6.08 8.84 12.52
C GLY A 136 -6.73 7.49 12.21
N GLY A 137 -8.00 7.53 11.76
CA GLY A 137 -8.76 6.33 11.41
C GLY A 137 -8.21 5.56 10.22
N SER A 138 -7.75 6.26 9.19
CA SER A 138 -7.16 5.62 8.00
C SER A 138 -5.82 4.96 8.29
N VAL A 139 -4.98 5.56 9.15
CA VAL A 139 -3.72 4.96 9.62
C VAL A 139 -4.00 3.70 10.46
N LEU A 140 -4.99 3.74 11.35
CA LEU A 140 -5.35 2.56 12.13
C LEU A 140 -5.93 1.44 11.26
N ALA A 141 -6.83 1.77 10.33
CA ALA A 141 -7.42 0.79 9.43
C ALA A 141 -6.36 0.11 8.56
N SER A 142 -5.39 0.86 8.03
CA SER A 142 -4.31 0.32 7.19
C SER A 142 -3.30 -0.52 7.97
N THR A 143 -2.95 -0.15 9.21
CA THR A 143 -2.07 -0.97 10.07
C THR A 143 -2.72 -2.29 10.49
N VAL A 144 -4.01 -2.28 10.80
CA VAL A 144 -4.79 -3.50 11.09
C VAL A 144 -4.86 -4.40 9.85
N ALA A 145 -5.23 -3.85 8.69
CA ALA A 145 -5.26 -4.63 7.45
C ALA A 145 -3.88 -5.22 7.10
N GLY A 146 -2.80 -4.44 7.28
CA GLY A 146 -1.43 -4.91 7.08
C GLY A 146 -1.03 -6.06 7.99
N SER A 147 -1.53 -6.09 9.23
CA SER A 147 -1.28 -7.17 10.20
C SER A 147 -1.97 -8.48 9.79
N PHE A 148 -3.17 -8.41 9.23
CA PHE A 148 -3.85 -9.58 8.67
C PHE A 148 -3.12 -10.13 7.45
N ILE A 149 -2.75 -9.24 6.52
CA ILE A 149 -2.04 -9.61 5.29
C ILE A 149 -0.69 -10.27 5.62
N SER A 150 0.10 -9.69 6.52
CA SER A 150 1.39 -10.26 6.93
C SER A 150 1.23 -11.62 7.62
N SER A 151 0.18 -11.78 8.43
CA SER A 151 -0.13 -13.06 9.09
C SER A 151 -0.51 -14.16 8.08
N CYS A 152 -1.22 -13.81 7.01
CA CYS A 152 -1.57 -14.75 5.95
C CYS A 152 -0.35 -15.16 5.13
N ARG A 153 0.54 -14.20 4.81
CA ARG A 153 1.78 -14.45 4.06
C ARG A 153 2.75 -15.39 4.78
N MET A 154 2.75 -15.42 6.12
CA MET A 154 3.60 -16.34 6.89
C MET A 154 3.06 -17.77 6.99
N ARG A 155 1.79 -18.01 6.60
CA ARG A 155 1.15 -19.34 6.67
C ARG A 155 1.13 -20.10 5.34
N ASN A 156 1.37 -19.42 4.23
CA ASN A 156 1.51 -20.01 2.89
C ASN A 156 2.99 -20.26 2.58
#